data_AF-G9PDS0-F1
#
_entry.id   AF-G9PDS0-F1
#
_cell.length_a   1.000
_cell.length_b   1.000
_cell.length_c   1.000
_cell.angle_alpha   90.00
_cell.angle_beta   90.00
_cell.angle_gamma   90.00
#
_symmetry.space_group_name_H-M   'P 1'
#
loop_
_entity.id
_entity.type
_entity.pdbx_description
1 polymer ?
#
loop_
_entity_poly.entity_id
_entity_poly.type
_entity_poly.pdbx_seq_one_letter_code
_entity_poly.pdbx_strand_id
1 'polypeptide(L)'
;MHYPELATVQVRLTYRLTSFLLENLAAGHAVEWMDASRAHRHAAETLGIANRELPWLATRVGPQGHNSFGRRMSGKIICGDCGRAFGHKTWHSGTPNRADVWECPTNYVKRGTCATSHLYQEVLLVKMAEAMQVLAERNRAAFDQAVDSLQSTGVRRRSSTLRTAIDAILTASAMQLTLHIPDFLAVLEGGCMLTDGRLGFVFITGEAVTLDLPQRWSPVMRSGELAATGRC
;
A
#
# COMPACT_ATOMS: atom_id res chain seq x y z
N MET A 1 8.15 -2.93 -24.38
CA MET A 1 7.27 -2.21 -23.43
C MET A 1 7.86 -0.81 -23.32
N HIS A 2 7.26 0.19 -23.97
CA HIS A 2 7.74 1.56 -23.84
C HIS A 2 7.40 1.98 -22.40
N TYR A 3 8.42 2.16 -21.57
CA TYR A 3 8.20 2.71 -20.23
C TYR A 3 7.61 4.11 -20.42
N PRO A 4 6.53 4.47 -19.71
CA PRO A 4 6.01 5.83 -19.77
C PRO A 4 7.11 6.82 -19.39
N GLU A 5 7.09 8.02 -19.96
CA GLU A 5 8.01 9.08 -19.55
C GLU A 5 7.93 9.30 -18.04
N LEU A 6 9.05 9.63 -17.39
CA LEU A 6 9.13 9.82 -15.93
C LEU A 6 8.08 10.81 -15.42
N ALA A 7 7.77 11.85 -16.20
CA ALA A 7 6.71 12.80 -15.90
C ALA A 7 5.32 12.12 -15.81
N THR A 8 5.00 11.22 -16.73
CA THR A 8 3.75 10.44 -16.70
C THR A 8 3.69 9.53 -15.48
N VAL A 9 4.81 8.92 -15.10
CA VAL A 9 4.90 8.05 -13.92
C VAL A 9 4.69 8.84 -12.63
N GLN A 10 5.32 10.01 -12.50
CA GLN A 10 5.17 10.87 -11.33
C GLN A 10 3.72 11.34 -11.16
N VAL A 11 3.08 11.76 -12.27
CA VAL A 11 1.67 12.19 -12.26
C VAL A 11 0.75 11.06 -11.79
N ARG A 12 0.99 9.82 -12.23
CA ARG A 12 0.22 8.65 -11.79
C ARG A 12 0.44 8.35 -10.30
N LEU A 13 1.68 8.41 -9.81
CA LEU A 13 1.97 8.26 -8.39
C LEU A 13 1.24 9.33 -7.56
N THR A 14 1.37 10.60 -7.94
CA THR A 14 0.70 11.73 -7.28
C THR A 14 -0.81 11.50 -7.20
N TYR A 15 -1.44 11.15 -8.32
CA TYR A 15 -2.87 10.85 -8.34
C TYR A 15 -3.26 9.69 -7.40
N ARG A 16 -2.45 8.62 -7.32
CA ARG A 16 -2.72 7.50 -6.41
C ARG A 16 -2.57 7.86 -4.94
N LEU A 17 -1.57 8.67 -4.61
CA LEU A 17 -1.39 9.18 -3.26
C LEU A 17 -2.53 10.14 -2.88
N THR A 18 -2.96 11.02 -3.79
CA THR A 18 -4.16 11.85 -3.61
C THR A 18 -5.41 10.99 -3.36
N SER A 19 -5.61 9.93 -4.14
CA SER A 19 -6.74 9.00 -3.96
C SER A 19 -6.70 8.35 -2.57
N PHE A 20 -5.52 7.85 -2.16
CA PHE A 20 -5.29 7.27 -0.84
C PHE A 20 -5.65 8.25 0.30
N LEU A 21 -5.24 9.52 0.19
CA LEU A 21 -5.57 10.55 1.18
C LEU A 21 -7.08 10.82 1.23
N LEU A 22 -7.73 10.98 0.08
CA LEU A 22 -9.18 11.26 0.01
C LEU A 22 -10.02 10.11 0.60
N GLU A 23 -9.66 8.86 0.30
CA GLU A 23 -10.34 7.67 0.85
C GLU A 23 -10.19 7.59 2.37
N ASN A 24 -8.98 7.85 2.89
CA ASN A 24 -8.74 7.82 4.32
C ASN A 24 -9.36 9.00 5.07
N LEU A 25 -9.49 10.18 4.44
CA LEU A 25 -10.26 11.30 4.99
C LEU A 25 -11.75 10.94 5.11
N ALA A 26 -12.31 10.25 4.12
CA ALA A 26 -13.70 9.79 4.15
C ALA A 26 -13.90 8.67 5.18
N ALA A 27 -12.99 7.69 5.23
CA ALA A 27 -13.02 6.60 6.21
C ALA A 27 -12.89 7.12 7.65
N GLY A 28 -12.10 8.18 7.86
CA GLY A 28 -11.95 8.88 9.14
C GLY A 28 -13.02 9.94 9.42
N HIS A 29 -14.07 10.04 8.60
CA HIS A 29 -15.17 11.01 8.74
C HIS A 29 -14.76 12.50 8.73
N ALA A 30 -13.57 12.82 8.20
CA ALA A 30 -13.13 14.20 8.02
C ALA A 30 -13.90 14.91 6.88
N VAL A 31 -14.31 14.13 5.87
CA VAL A 31 -15.14 14.55 4.73
C VAL A 31 -16.17 13.46 4.42
N GLU A 32 -17.24 13.82 3.71
CA GLU A 32 -18.23 12.83 3.26
C GLU A 32 -17.68 11.99 2.10
N TRP A 33 -18.16 10.75 1.99
CA TRP A 33 -17.73 9.83 0.92
C TRP A 33 -18.02 10.39 -0.49
N MET A 34 -19.15 11.11 -0.64
CA MET A 34 -19.48 11.78 -1.90
C MET A 34 -18.56 12.96 -2.22
N ASP A 35 -18.06 13.67 -1.21
CA ASP A 35 -17.10 14.76 -1.39
C ASP A 35 -15.74 14.19 -1.85
N ALA A 36 -15.24 13.16 -1.17
CA ALA A 36 -14.03 12.46 -1.57
C ALA A 36 -14.12 11.91 -3.00
N SER A 37 -15.28 11.33 -3.37
CA SER A 37 -15.52 10.83 -4.73
C SER A 37 -15.54 11.93 -5.80
N ARG A 38 -16.10 13.11 -5.50
CA ARG A 38 -16.03 14.28 -6.40
C ARG A 38 -14.60 14.78 -6.52
N ALA A 39 -13.90 14.95 -5.40
CA ALA A 39 -12.51 15.40 -5.38
C ALA A 39 -11.59 14.45 -6.14
N HIS A 40 -11.81 13.14 -6.04
CA HIS A 40 -11.07 12.13 -6.80
C HIS A 40 -11.19 12.34 -8.31
N ARG A 41 -12.40 12.58 -8.82
CA ARG A 41 -12.62 12.86 -10.25
C ARG A 41 -11.98 14.17 -10.68
N HIS A 42 -12.11 15.22 -9.87
CA HIS A 42 -11.48 16.50 -10.14
C HIS A 42 -9.94 16.41 -10.17
N ALA A 43 -9.34 15.64 -9.25
CA ALA A 43 -7.90 15.40 -9.22
C ALA A 43 -7.43 14.70 -10.51
N ALA A 44 -8.18 13.70 -10.97
CA ALA A 44 -7.88 13.02 -12.22
C ALA A 44 -7.89 13.97 -13.42
N GLU A 45 -8.93 14.81 -13.52
CA GLU A 45 -9.05 15.82 -14.58
C GLU A 45 -7.89 16.82 -14.54
N THR A 46 -7.57 17.34 -13.36
CA THR A 46 -6.49 18.33 -13.15
C THR A 46 -5.11 17.76 -13.51
N LEU A 47 -4.89 16.50 -13.18
CA LEU A 47 -3.63 15.79 -13.47
C LEU A 47 -3.59 15.21 -14.89
N GLY A 48 -4.62 15.42 -15.71
CA GLY A 48 -4.69 14.90 -17.08
C GLY A 48 -4.76 13.37 -17.17
N ILE A 49 -5.22 12.71 -16.09
CA ILE A 49 -5.47 11.27 -16.08
C ILE A 49 -6.71 11.01 -16.93
N ALA A 50 -6.56 10.32 -18.06
CA ALA A 50 -7.69 10.12 -18.96
C ALA A 50 -8.80 9.31 -18.28
N ASN A 51 -10.07 9.53 -18.65
CA ASN A 51 -11.18 8.71 -18.18
C ASN A 51 -11.04 7.23 -18.54
N ARG A 52 -10.23 6.86 -19.53
CA ARG A 52 -9.83 5.47 -19.80
C ARG A 52 -8.68 4.99 -18.90
N GLU A 53 -7.95 5.88 -18.27
CA GLU A 53 -6.97 5.55 -17.23
C GLU A 53 -7.63 5.50 -15.86
N LEU A 54 -8.87 5.96 -15.68
CA LEU A 54 -9.63 5.76 -14.45
C LEU A 54 -10.10 4.30 -14.23
N PRO A 55 -10.66 3.58 -15.24
CA PRO A 55 -10.94 2.15 -15.14
C PRO A 55 -9.69 1.27 -15.31
N TRP A 56 -8.52 1.82 -15.69
CA TRP A 56 -7.31 1.04 -16.05
C TRP A 56 -5.97 1.53 -15.44
N LEU A 57 -5.93 2.56 -14.60
CA LEU A 57 -5.13 2.56 -13.37
C LEU A 57 -5.73 1.53 -12.39
N ALA A 58 -6.99 1.18 -12.62
CA ALA A 58 -7.57 -0.12 -12.32
C ALA A 58 -7.13 -1.25 -13.32
N THR A 59 -5.90 -1.20 -13.88
CA THR A 59 -5.15 -2.41 -14.29
C THR A 59 -4.69 -3.14 -13.04
N ARG A 60 -5.69 -3.59 -12.31
CA ARG A 60 -5.69 -4.93 -11.80
C ARG A 60 -6.31 -5.76 -12.92
N VAL A 61 -5.82 -6.96 -13.17
CA VAL A 61 -6.60 -8.11 -12.74
C VAL A 61 -8.09 -7.78 -12.84
N GLY A 62 -8.67 -7.94 -14.03
CA GLY A 62 -9.97 -7.37 -14.35
C GLY A 62 -11.03 -7.68 -13.28
N PRO A 63 -12.11 -6.88 -13.17
CA PRO A 63 -13.21 -7.16 -12.24
C PRO A 63 -13.83 -8.55 -12.46
N GLN A 64 -13.58 -9.17 -13.63
CA GLN A 64 -13.97 -10.55 -13.97
C GLN A 64 -12.95 -11.62 -13.53
N GLY A 65 -11.78 -11.23 -13.02
CA GLY A 65 -10.74 -12.11 -12.52
C GLY A 65 -10.83 -12.23 -11.00
N HIS A 66 -11.52 -13.26 -10.52
CA HIS A 66 -11.58 -13.69 -9.10
C HIS A 66 -10.22 -14.17 -8.56
N ASN A 67 -9.14 -13.44 -8.82
CA ASN A 67 -7.82 -13.80 -8.31
C ASN A 67 -7.74 -13.39 -6.84
N SER A 68 -7.44 -14.32 -5.95
CA SER A 68 -7.18 -14.04 -4.53
C SER A 68 -5.97 -13.10 -4.38
N PHE A 69 -5.84 -12.44 -3.22
CA PHE A 69 -4.65 -11.61 -2.91
C PHE A 69 -3.34 -12.37 -3.16
N GLY A 70 -3.26 -13.63 -2.75
CA GLY A 70 -2.13 -14.53 -3.04
C GLY A 70 -1.78 -14.63 -4.53
N ARG A 71 -2.77 -14.71 -5.43
CA ARG A 71 -2.49 -14.69 -6.88
C ARG A 71 -1.95 -13.35 -7.37
N ARG A 72 -2.41 -12.23 -6.80
CA ARG A 72 -1.96 -10.88 -7.19
C ARG A 72 -0.53 -10.57 -6.72
N MET A 73 -0.13 -11.15 -5.60
CA MET A 73 1.19 -10.97 -5.00
C MET A 73 2.18 -12.10 -5.33
N SER A 74 1.75 -13.11 -6.08
CA SER A 74 2.61 -14.22 -6.52
C SER A 74 3.85 -13.70 -7.26
N GLY A 75 5.03 -14.17 -6.85
CA GLY A 75 6.30 -13.77 -7.46
C GLY A 75 6.78 -12.36 -7.11
N LYS A 76 6.01 -11.57 -6.36
CA LYS A 76 6.37 -10.17 -6.06
C LYS A 76 7.27 -10.03 -4.84
N ILE A 77 7.22 -10.93 -3.88
CA ILE A 77 8.03 -10.85 -2.65
C ILE A 77 9.29 -11.69 -2.85
N ILE A 78 10.45 -11.05 -2.89
CA ILE A 78 11.76 -11.67 -3.13
C ILE A 78 12.50 -11.81 -1.81
N CYS A 79 13.03 -13.00 -1.55
CA CYS A 79 13.93 -13.25 -0.43
C CYS A 79 15.27 -12.55 -0.66
N GLY A 80 15.66 -11.68 0.26
CA GLY A 80 16.97 -11.04 0.25
C GLY A 80 18.13 -12.00 0.50
N ASP A 81 17.90 -13.11 1.21
CA ASP A 81 18.96 -14.07 1.56
C ASP A 81 19.28 -15.04 0.40
N CYS A 82 18.27 -15.52 -0.33
CA CYS A 82 18.46 -16.54 -1.37
C CYS A 82 17.98 -16.13 -2.77
N GLY A 83 17.40 -14.94 -2.92
CA GLY A 83 16.90 -14.41 -4.21
C GLY A 83 15.65 -15.10 -4.76
N ARG A 84 15.08 -16.10 -4.06
CA ARG A 84 13.86 -16.78 -4.51
C ARG A 84 12.61 -16.00 -4.13
N ALA A 85 11.59 -16.08 -4.97
CA ALA A 85 10.29 -15.51 -4.65
C ALA A 85 9.56 -16.33 -3.58
N PHE A 86 8.96 -15.65 -2.62
CA PHE A 86 8.07 -16.23 -1.62
C PHE A 86 6.78 -16.75 -2.28
N GLY A 87 6.27 -17.86 -1.76
CA GLY A 87 5.00 -18.47 -2.16
C GLY A 87 3.91 -18.24 -1.11
N HIS A 88 2.68 -18.00 -1.57
CA HIS A 88 1.50 -17.91 -0.71
C HIS A 88 1.05 -19.30 -0.26
N LYS A 89 0.79 -19.46 1.05
CA LYS A 89 0.22 -20.67 1.65
C LYS A 89 -0.93 -20.28 2.60
N THR A 90 -1.88 -21.19 2.74
CA THR A 90 -2.94 -21.10 3.76
C THR A 90 -2.67 -22.16 4.81
N TRP A 91 -2.45 -21.74 6.05
CA TRP A 91 -2.29 -22.61 7.21
C TRP A 91 -3.63 -22.82 7.92
N HIS A 92 -3.78 -23.98 8.57
CA HIS A 92 -4.95 -24.33 9.38
C HIS A 92 -6.31 -24.11 8.69
N SER A 93 -6.39 -24.40 7.39
CA SER A 93 -7.53 -24.07 6.51
C SER A 93 -8.89 -24.59 6.98
N GLY A 94 -8.92 -25.68 7.76
CA GLY A 94 -10.14 -26.28 8.33
C GLY A 94 -10.49 -25.84 9.76
N THR A 95 -9.83 -24.80 10.30
CA THR A 95 -10.04 -24.34 11.68
C THR A 95 -10.27 -22.83 11.76
N PRO A 96 -10.82 -22.31 12.88
CA PRO A 96 -10.91 -20.86 13.11
C PRO A 96 -9.56 -20.14 13.10
N ASN A 97 -8.45 -20.87 13.28
CA ASN A 97 -7.09 -20.33 13.26
C ASN A 97 -6.48 -20.27 11.85
N ARG A 98 -7.33 -20.25 10.80
CA ARG A 98 -6.89 -20.14 9.41
C ARG A 98 -6.06 -18.87 9.22
N ALA A 99 -4.85 -19.01 8.69
CA ALA A 99 -3.94 -17.90 8.42
C ALA A 99 -3.38 -17.98 6.99
N ASP A 100 -3.30 -16.85 6.30
CA ASP A 100 -2.62 -16.74 5.01
C ASP A 100 -1.20 -16.20 5.25
N VAL A 101 -0.19 -16.94 4.76
CA VAL A 101 1.23 -16.66 4.98
C VAL A 101 2.02 -16.70 3.67
N TRP A 102 3.17 -16.03 3.67
CA TRP A 102 4.15 -16.02 2.62
C TRP A 102 5.41 -16.70 3.12
N GLU A 103 5.89 -17.70 2.39
CA GLU A 103 7.06 -18.49 2.79
C GLU A 103 8.11 -18.56 1.69
N CYS A 104 9.38 -18.50 2.10
CA CYS A 104 10.49 -18.76 1.20
C CYS A 104 10.51 -20.25 0.81
N PRO A 105 10.47 -20.61 -0.50
CA PRO A 105 10.39 -22.00 -0.92
C PRO A 105 11.63 -22.82 -0.53
N THR A 106 12.79 -22.18 -0.35
CA THR A 106 14.04 -22.86 0.04
C THR A 106 14.10 -23.23 1.51
N ASN A 107 13.20 -22.70 2.36
CA ASN A 107 13.11 -23.09 3.77
C ASN A 107 12.68 -24.57 3.91
N TYR A 108 11.80 -25.05 3.02
CA TYR A 108 11.27 -26.42 3.06
C TYR A 108 12.20 -27.48 2.42
N VAL A 109 13.09 -27.07 1.52
CA VAL A 109 13.94 -28.02 0.76
C VAL A 109 15.13 -28.45 1.61
N LYS A 110 14.97 -29.50 2.42
CA LYS A 110 15.97 -30.47 2.98
C LYS A 110 17.45 -30.05 3.18
N ARG A 111 17.80 -28.76 3.29
CA ARG A 111 19.19 -28.27 3.44
C ARG A 111 19.33 -26.91 4.13
N GLY A 112 18.27 -26.32 4.68
CA GLY A 112 18.40 -25.14 5.57
C GLY A 112 19.25 -23.99 5.00
N THR A 113 19.26 -23.78 3.68
CA THR A 113 20.14 -22.78 3.04
C THR A 113 19.61 -21.35 3.18
N CYS A 114 18.37 -21.20 3.63
CA CYS A 114 17.71 -19.91 3.81
C CYS A 114 16.96 -19.94 5.14
N ALA A 115 17.37 -19.07 6.06
CA ALA A 115 16.77 -18.94 7.39
C ALA A 115 15.70 -17.83 7.46
N THR A 116 15.37 -17.19 6.33
CA THR A 116 14.34 -16.14 6.29
C THR A 116 13.00 -16.71 6.77
N SER A 117 12.42 -16.01 7.75
CA SER A 117 11.14 -16.39 8.35
C SER A 117 9.96 -16.17 7.39
N HIS A 118 8.82 -16.80 7.69
CA HIS A 118 7.57 -16.54 6.98
C HIS A 118 7.02 -15.14 7.30
N LEU A 119 6.17 -14.63 6.42
CA LEU A 119 5.51 -13.34 6.56
C LEU A 119 3.99 -13.54 6.55
N TYR A 120 3.31 -13.11 7.62
CA TYR A 120 1.84 -13.10 7.64
C TYR A 120 1.28 -12.10 6.65
N GLN A 121 0.21 -12.47 5.95
CA GLN A 121 -0.48 -11.56 5.02
C GLN A 121 -0.96 -10.28 5.73
N GLU A 122 -1.41 -10.39 6.98
CA GLU A 122 -1.87 -9.26 7.78
C GLU A 122 -0.75 -8.23 8.00
N VAL A 123 0.45 -8.71 8.34
CA VAL A 123 1.65 -7.85 8.51
C VAL A 123 2.03 -7.20 7.18
N LEU A 124 1.97 -7.96 6.08
CA LEU A 124 2.21 -7.42 4.74
C LEU A 124 1.24 -6.28 4.41
N LEU A 125 -0.06 -6.45 4.68
CA LEU A 125 -1.07 -5.41 4.42
C LEU A 125 -0.81 -4.14 5.23
N VAL A 126 -0.46 -4.27 6.51
CA VAL A 126 -0.10 -3.12 7.36
C VAL A 126 1.13 -2.40 6.79
N LYS A 127 2.17 -3.15 6.40
CA LYS A 127 3.40 -2.57 5.83
C LYS A 127 3.17 -1.92 4.46
N MET A 128 2.22 -2.43 3.67
CA MET A 128 1.81 -1.77 2.42
C MET A 128 1.13 -0.43 2.71
N ALA A 129 0.26 -0.34 3.73
CA ALA A 129 -0.39 0.91 4.11
C ALA A 129 0.62 1.93 4.66
N GLU A 130 1.54 1.47 5.51
CA GLU A 130 2.64 2.28 6.03
C GLU A 130 3.55 2.81 4.90
N ALA A 131 3.84 1.99 3.88
CA ALA A 131 4.60 2.45 2.73
C ALA A 131 3.86 3.53 1.92
N MET A 132 2.52 3.44 1.81
CA MET A 132 1.71 4.50 1.19
C MET A 132 1.73 5.79 2.02
N GLN A 133 1.72 5.72 3.35
CA GLN A 133 1.88 6.91 4.21
C GLN A 133 3.23 7.58 3.96
N VAL A 134 4.33 6.81 3.95
CA VAL A 134 5.67 7.34 3.70
C VAL A 134 5.76 8.02 2.34
N LEU A 135 5.18 7.42 1.29
CA LEU A 135 5.14 8.04 -0.03
C LEU A 135 4.28 9.30 -0.06
N ALA A 136 3.12 9.29 0.59
CA ALA A 136 2.23 10.45 0.65
C ALA A 136 2.87 11.62 1.40
N GLU A 137 3.62 11.35 2.47
CA GLU A 137 4.39 12.36 3.21
C GLU A 137 5.48 13.01 2.34
N ARG A 138 6.17 12.21 1.52
CA ARG A 138 7.21 12.70 0.59
C ARG A 138 6.63 13.47 -0.60
N ASN A 139 5.39 13.19 -0.98
CA ASN A 139 4.75 13.78 -2.15
C ASN A 139 3.83 14.96 -1.78
N ARG A 140 4.43 16.15 -1.61
CA ARG A 140 3.68 17.39 -1.35
C ARG A 140 2.63 17.71 -2.42
N ALA A 141 2.89 17.36 -3.67
CA ALA A 141 1.94 17.57 -4.75
C ALA A 141 0.64 16.77 -4.53
N ALA A 142 0.73 15.54 -4.01
CA ALA A 142 -0.43 14.72 -3.72
C ALA A 142 -1.28 15.30 -2.58
N PHE A 143 -0.62 15.88 -1.58
CA PHE A 143 -1.22 16.57 -0.46
C PHE A 143 -1.98 17.84 -0.91
N ASP A 144 -1.30 18.72 -1.65
CA ASP A 144 -1.90 19.95 -2.15
C ASP A 144 -3.05 19.65 -3.12
N GLN A 145 -2.88 18.67 -4.02
CA GLN A 145 -3.94 18.22 -4.92
C GLN A 145 -5.16 17.69 -4.16
N ALA A 146 -5.00 16.99 -3.03
CA ALA A 146 -6.12 16.51 -2.23
C ALA A 146 -6.91 17.68 -1.62
N VAL A 147 -6.22 18.68 -1.06
CA VAL A 147 -6.85 19.87 -0.50
C VAL A 147 -7.55 20.68 -1.59
N ASP A 148 -6.85 20.98 -2.68
CA ASP A 148 -7.37 21.78 -3.79
C ASP A 148 -8.60 21.12 -4.42
N SER A 149 -8.56 19.80 -4.62
CA SER A 149 -9.69 19.07 -5.19
C SER A 149 -10.93 19.06 -4.29
N LEU A 150 -10.75 19.00 -2.97
CA LEU A 150 -11.87 19.12 -2.02
C LEU A 150 -12.47 20.52 -2.06
N GLN A 151 -11.63 21.57 -2.13
CA GLN A 151 -12.11 22.95 -2.19
C GLN A 151 -12.82 23.25 -3.51
N SER A 152 -12.26 22.83 -4.63
CA SER A 152 -12.84 23.00 -5.97
C SER A 152 -14.17 22.26 -6.14
N THR A 153 -14.39 21.18 -5.39
CA THR A 153 -15.63 20.39 -5.44
C THR A 153 -16.68 20.79 -4.38
N GLY A 154 -16.45 21.90 -3.69
CA GLY A 154 -17.46 22.56 -2.85
C GLY A 154 -17.40 22.21 -1.36
N VAL A 155 -16.35 21.52 -0.90
CA VAL A 155 -16.17 21.24 0.53
C VAL A 155 -15.90 22.55 1.28
N ARG A 156 -16.81 22.95 2.17
CA ARG A 156 -16.75 24.23 2.92
C ARG A 156 -15.81 24.21 4.14
N ARG A 157 -14.98 23.17 4.30
CA ARG A 157 -13.96 23.10 5.36
C ARG A 157 -12.82 24.08 5.04
N ARG A 158 -12.22 24.69 6.06
CA ARG A 158 -11.01 25.52 5.87
C ARG A 158 -9.86 24.64 5.39
N SER A 159 -9.00 25.15 4.50
CA SER A 159 -7.83 24.41 4.02
C SER A 159 -6.95 23.95 5.19
N SER A 160 -6.77 24.77 6.22
CA SER A 160 -6.00 24.39 7.42
C SER A 160 -6.57 23.16 8.12
N THR A 161 -7.90 23.03 8.22
CA THR A 161 -8.55 21.87 8.83
C THR A 161 -8.33 20.61 7.99
N LEU A 162 -8.41 20.71 6.66
CA LEU A 162 -8.12 19.60 5.75
C LEU A 162 -6.65 19.16 5.86
N ARG A 163 -5.72 20.12 5.91
CA ARG A 163 -4.30 19.85 6.11
C ARG A 163 -4.03 19.08 7.41
N THR A 164 -4.58 19.54 8.53
CA THR A 164 -4.46 18.84 9.81
C THR A 164 -5.06 17.42 9.76
N ALA A 165 -6.17 17.23 9.06
CA ALA A 165 -6.77 15.89 8.91
C ALA A 165 -5.87 14.96 8.06
N ILE A 166 -5.21 15.49 7.03
CA ILE A 166 -4.22 14.72 6.26
C ILE A 166 -2.99 14.40 7.11
N ASP A 167 -2.46 15.35 7.88
CA ASP A 167 -1.33 15.10 8.79
C ASP A 167 -1.66 14.00 9.82
N ALA A 168 -2.91 13.96 10.30
CA ALA A 168 -3.39 12.89 11.17
C ALA A 168 -3.39 11.53 10.46
N ILE A 169 -3.70 11.46 9.16
CA ILE A 169 -3.60 10.22 8.37
C ILE A 169 -2.14 9.76 8.24
N LEU A 170 -1.21 10.69 8.00
CA LEU A 170 0.21 10.37 7.83
C LEU A 170 0.88 9.87 9.12
N THR A 171 0.31 10.19 10.28
CA THR A 171 0.82 9.80 11.60
C THR A 171 -0.02 8.72 12.30
N ALA A 172 -1.16 8.35 11.73
CA ALA A 172 -2.02 7.30 12.25
C ALA A 172 -1.35 5.92 12.19
N SER A 173 -1.83 4.99 13.02
CA SER A 173 -1.47 3.59 12.89
C SER A 173 -1.94 3.06 11.54
N ALA A 174 -1.02 2.46 10.76
CA ALA A 174 -1.32 1.89 9.46
C ALA A 174 -2.41 0.80 9.49
N MET A 175 -2.68 0.20 10.67
CA MET A 175 -3.79 -0.74 10.87
C MET A 175 -5.18 -0.10 10.73
N GLN A 176 -5.28 1.21 10.94
CA GLN A 176 -6.54 1.95 10.91
C GLN A 176 -6.84 2.51 9.52
N LEU A 177 -5.90 2.38 8.57
CA LEU A 177 -6.02 2.96 7.25
C LEU A 177 -6.74 2.03 6.29
N THR A 178 -7.54 2.65 5.43
CA THR A 178 -8.08 1.99 4.26
C THR A 178 -7.00 1.91 3.20
N LEU A 179 -6.65 0.70 2.80
CA LEU A 179 -5.75 0.45 1.68
C LEU A 179 -6.49 -0.33 0.60
N HIS A 180 -6.82 0.37 -0.48
CA HIS A 180 -7.28 -0.29 -1.68
C HIS A 180 -6.07 -0.90 -2.40
N ILE A 181 -5.89 -2.22 -2.23
CA ILE A 181 -4.76 -2.96 -2.82
C ILE A 181 -4.59 -2.63 -4.33
N PRO A 182 -5.64 -2.40 -5.15
CA PRO A 182 -5.49 -2.02 -6.56
C PRO A 182 -4.53 -0.89 -6.79
N ASP A 183 -4.65 0.12 -5.96
CA ASP A 183 -3.95 1.36 -6.13
C ASP A 183 -2.51 1.20 -5.65
N PHE A 184 -2.28 0.41 -4.59
CA PHE A 184 -0.93 0.00 -4.18
C PHE A 184 -0.18 -0.74 -5.31
N LEU A 185 -0.81 -1.75 -5.92
CA LEU A 185 -0.15 -2.52 -6.98
C LEU A 185 0.11 -1.70 -8.24
N ALA A 186 -0.71 -0.67 -8.50
CA ALA A 186 -0.52 0.23 -9.64
C ALA A 186 0.73 1.10 -9.50
N VAL A 187 1.23 1.31 -8.28
CA VAL A 187 2.43 2.11 -8.02
C VAL A 187 3.66 1.26 -7.69
N LEU A 188 3.56 -0.06 -7.65
CA LEU A 188 4.68 -0.97 -7.37
C LEU A 188 5.42 -1.36 -8.66
N GLU A 189 6.72 -1.10 -8.76
CA GLU A 189 7.50 -1.27 -10.00
C GLU A 189 7.99 -2.70 -10.22
N GLY A 190 8.60 -3.32 -9.20
CA GLY A 190 9.41 -4.53 -9.40
C GLY A 190 9.22 -5.62 -8.36
N GLY A 191 8.54 -5.32 -7.25
CA GLY A 191 8.32 -6.26 -6.16
C GLY A 191 8.71 -5.70 -4.79
N CYS A 192 8.57 -6.56 -3.80
CA CYS A 192 8.95 -6.32 -2.42
C CYS A 192 10.19 -7.15 -2.12
N MET A 193 11.17 -6.59 -1.42
CA MET A 193 12.33 -7.35 -0.94
C MET A 193 12.17 -7.61 0.55
N LEU A 194 12.17 -8.88 0.94
CA LEU A 194 12.12 -9.30 2.34
C LEU A 194 13.49 -9.83 2.76
N THR A 195 14.16 -9.08 3.64
CA THR A 195 15.39 -9.51 4.31
C THR A 195 15.09 -9.85 5.76
N ASP A 196 16.06 -10.40 6.49
CA ASP A 196 15.94 -10.45 7.94
C ASP A 196 15.75 -9.03 8.53
N GLY A 197 14.83 -8.87 9.46
CA GLY A 197 14.39 -7.59 10.00
C GLY A 197 13.48 -6.70 9.13
N ARG A 198 13.46 -6.77 7.80
CA ARG A 198 12.97 -5.65 6.95
C ARG A 198 12.20 -6.04 5.70
N LEU A 199 11.22 -5.21 5.35
CA LEU A 199 10.45 -5.29 4.11
C LEU A 199 10.61 -4.00 3.29
N GLY A 200 11.20 -4.12 2.11
CA GLY A 200 11.37 -3.06 1.13
C GLY A 200 10.33 -3.12 0.01
N PHE A 201 9.89 -1.96 -0.47
CA PHE A 201 9.03 -1.78 -1.64
C PHE A 201 9.71 -0.84 -2.62
N VAL A 202 9.69 -1.18 -3.92
CA VAL A 202 10.18 -0.31 -5.00
C VAL A 202 8.99 0.14 -5.85
N PHE A 203 8.82 1.46 -5.98
CA PHE A 203 7.69 2.08 -6.64
C PHE A 203 8.03 2.55 -8.04
N ILE A 204 7.00 2.77 -8.87
CA ILE A 204 7.12 3.08 -10.31
C ILE A 204 8.04 4.27 -10.62
N THR A 205 8.27 5.16 -9.66
CA THR A 205 9.20 6.30 -9.75
C THR A 205 10.67 5.93 -9.48
N GLY A 206 10.97 4.67 -9.16
CA GLY A 206 12.27 4.21 -8.67
C GLY A 206 12.48 4.47 -7.16
N GLU A 207 11.54 5.13 -6.48
CA GLU A 207 11.61 5.36 -5.05
C GLU A 207 11.49 4.04 -4.27
N ALA A 208 12.29 3.91 -3.20
CA ALA A 208 12.23 2.78 -2.30
C ALA A 208 11.74 3.20 -0.91
N VAL A 209 10.88 2.37 -0.31
CA VAL A 209 10.49 2.46 1.10
C VAL A 209 10.87 1.15 1.77
N THR A 210 11.72 1.21 2.78
CA THR A 210 12.11 0.05 3.59
C THR A 210 11.59 0.23 5.00
N LEU A 211 10.85 -0.74 5.49
CA LEU A 211 10.19 -0.72 6.79
C LEU A 211 10.71 -1.88 7.63
N ASP A 212 10.98 -1.61 8.91
CA ASP A 212 11.29 -2.66 9.86
C ASP A 212 10.03 -3.48 10.16
N LEU A 213 10.23 -4.78 10.33
CA LEU A 213 9.19 -5.71 10.72
C LEU A 213 9.28 -6.00 12.24
N PRO A 214 8.15 -6.21 12.93
CA PRO A 214 8.10 -6.37 14.40
C PRO A 214 8.94 -7.55 14.88
N GLN A 215 9.63 -7.51 16.03
CA GLN A 215 10.50 -8.64 16.43
C GLN A 215 9.74 -9.98 16.55
N ARG A 216 10.31 -11.04 15.96
CA ARG A 216 9.76 -12.42 15.89
C ARG A 216 8.41 -12.49 15.17
N TRP A 217 8.44 -12.61 13.84
CA TRP A 217 7.27 -12.71 12.94
C TRP A 217 6.50 -14.03 13.06
N SER A 218 6.17 -14.45 14.29
CA SER A 218 5.42 -15.65 14.65
C SER A 218 4.21 -15.26 15.51
N PRO A 219 3.12 -16.04 15.48
CA PRO A 219 1.75 -15.59 15.70
C PRO A 219 1.38 -15.48 17.19
N VAL A 220 1.97 -14.52 17.89
CA VAL A 220 1.40 -14.00 19.13
C VAL A 220 1.50 -12.48 19.09
N MET A 221 0.87 -11.85 18.10
CA MET A 221 0.59 -10.42 18.19
C MET A 221 -0.91 -10.25 18.32
N ARG A 222 -1.36 -9.99 19.55
CA ARG A 222 -2.73 -9.54 19.80
C ARG A 222 -2.86 -8.14 19.20
N SER A 223 -4.06 -7.74 18.76
CA SER A 223 -4.33 -6.46 18.08
C SER A 223 -3.83 -5.18 18.80
N GLY A 224 -3.33 -5.27 20.05
CA GLY A 224 -2.73 -4.18 20.82
C GLY A 224 -1.19 -4.07 20.81
N GLU A 225 -0.45 -4.99 20.17
CA GLU A 225 1.04 -4.98 20.18
C GLU A 225 1.67 -4.43 18.90
N LEU A 226 0.85 -3.97 17.95
CA LEU A 226 1.29 -3.32 16.71
C LEU A 226 1.66 -1.84 16.88
N ALA A 227 1.57 -1.32 18.11
CA ALA A 227 2.08 0.01 18.43
C ALA A 227 3.61 -0.02 18.45
N ALA A 228 4.20 0.80 17.57
CA ALA A 228 5.61 1.07 17.39
C ALA A 228 6.51 0.73 18.59
N THR A 229 7.38 -0.28 18.42
CA THR A 229 8.52 -0.45 19.31
C THR A 229 9.69 0.36 18.76
N GLY A 230 10.04 1.41 19.52
CA GLY A 230 11.42 1.90 19.66
C GLY A 230 11.92 2.88 18.61
N ARG A 231 11.67 4.17 18.85
CA ARG A 231 12.66 5.20 18.52
C ARG A 231 13.91 4.94 19.36
N CYS A 232 15.06 4.82 18.71
CA CYS A 232 16.38 5.19 19.24
C CYS A 232 17.14 5.86 18.09
#